data_AF-A0A925B4C1-F1
#
_entry.id   AF-A0A925B4C1-F1
#
_cell.length_a   1.000
_cell.length_b   1.000
_cell.length_c   1.000
_cell.angle_alpha   90.00
_cell.angle_beta   90.00
_cell.angle_gamma   90.00
#
_symmetry.space_group_name_H-M   'P 1'
#
loop_
_entity.id
_entity.type
_entity.pdbx_description
1 polymer ?
#
loop_
_entity_poly.entity_id
_entity_poly.type
_entity_poly.pdbx_seq_one_letter_code
_entity_poly.pdbx_strand_id
1 'polypeptide(L)'
;MDNKLALEEARRAAQYNDAKLQVENDVSSEIAARADVPTRSELAQTDQIARDMRGKAVGEIADTSREVERGRTMARISQIVDYAFYLIYALFAIRLVLALVAARSNNGFVQFINAVTNPLYAPFRGITNSPATAEGYTLALPIIIALIAYALLHLAINGLLRLVAQRKTEI
;
A
#
# COMPACT_ATOMS: atom_id res chain seq x y z
N MET A 1 -34.45 10.88 57.74
CA MET A 1 -33.83 9.55 57.55
C MET A 1 -32.35 9.67 57.13
N ASP A 2 -31.89 10.89 56.84
CA ASP A 2 -30.64 11.17 56.12
C ASP A 2 -29.38 11.13 57.00
N ASN A 3 -29.51 11.43 58.30
CA ASN A 3 -28.37 11.46 59.22
C ASN A 3 -27.79 10.05 59.54
N LYS A 4 -28.59 9.00 59.37
CA LYS A 4 -28.15 7.61 59.64
C LYS A 4 -27.33 7.05 58.47
N LEU A 5 -27.73 7.39 57.24
CA LEU A 5 -27.01 7.01 56.01
C LEU A 5 -25.64 7.71 55.94
N ALA A 6 -25.58 9.01 56.22
CA ALA A 6 -24.32 9.75 56.22
C ALA A 6 -23.29 9.20 57.24
N LEU A 7 -23.77 8.76 58.41
CA LEU A 7 -22.93 8.15 59.44
C LEU A 7 -22.40 6.76 59.03
N GLU A 8 -23.22 5.99 58.33
CA GLU A 8 -22.86 4.66 57.84
C GLU A 8 -21.85 4.72 56.69
N GLU A 9 -22.02 5.69 55.80
CA GLU A 9 -21.10 5.97 54.69
C GLU A 9 -19.72 6.45 55.19
N ALA A 10 -19.69 7.32 56.21
CA ALA A 10 -18.45 7.76 56.86
C ALA A 10 -17.69 6.59 57.51
N ARG A 11 -18.39 5.64 58.14
CA ARG A 11 -17.77 4.42 58.70
C ARG A 11 -17.19 3.52 57.62
N ARG A 12 -17.90 3.37 56.50
CA ARG A 12 -17.45 2.54 55.38
C ARG A 12 -16.20 3.13 54.73
N ALA A 13 -16.19 4.44 54.50
CA ALA A 13 -15.03 5.16 53.97
C ALA A 13 -13.80 5.04 54.89
N ALA A 14 -13.99 5.12 56.21
CA ALA A 14 -12.92 4.92 57.17
C ALA A 14 -12.34 3.49 57.10
N GLN A 15 -13.20 2.46 56.99
CA GLN A 15 -12.77 1.07 56.83
C GLN A 15 -12.01 0.81 55.52
N TYR A 16 -12.44 1.43 54.41
CA TYR A 16 -11.72 1.31 53.13
C TYR A 16 -10.35 1.97 53.19
N ASN A 17 -10.22 3.12 53.83
CA ASN A 17 -8.93 3.81 53.97
C ASN A 17 -7.97 3.01 54.85
N ASP A 18 -8.47 2.43 55.95
CA ASP A 18 -7.67 1.60 56.85
C ASP A 18 -7.17 0.34 56.13
N ALA A 19 -8.06 -0.37 55.42
CA ALA A 19 -7.68 -1.54 54.62
C ALA A 19 -6.70 -1.19 53.50
N LYS A 20 -6.86 -0.03 52.84
CA LYS A 20 -5.94 0.42 51.80
C LYS A 20 -4.54 0.71 52.36
N LEU A 21 -4.47 1.43 53.49
CA LEU A 21 -3.21 1.74 54.16
C LEU A 21 -2.51 0.45 54.62
N GLN A 22 -3.27 -0.53 55.10
CA GLN A 22 -2.72 -1.83 55.46
C GLN A 22 -2.08 -2.53 54.25
N VAL A 23 -2.77 -2.58 53.11
CA VAL A 23 -2.23 -3.17 51.87
C VAL A 23 -1.01 -2.41 51.36
N GLU A 24 -1.03 -1.07 51.39
CA GLU A 24 0.13 -0.25 50.96
C GLU A 24 1.36 -0.50 51.84
N ASN A 25 1.17 -0.66 53.15
CA ASN A 25 2.24 -0.97 54.09
C ASN A 25 2.75 -2.40 53.90
N ASP A 26 1.86 -3.38 53.73
CA ASP A 26 2.24 -4.78 53.49
C ASP A 26 3.03 -4.90 52.18
N VAL A 27 2.53 -4.31 51.09
CA VAL A 27 3.20 -4.29 49.79
C VAL A 27 4.52 -3.54 49.86
N SER A 28 4.59 -2.40 50.57
CA SER A 28 5.85 -1.67 50.73
C SER A 28 6.89 -2.47 51.53
N SER A 29 6.46 -3.19 52.56
CA SER A 29 7.34 -4.05 53.36
C SER A 29 7.83 -5.27 52.55
N GLU A 30 6.97 -5.83 51.72
CA GLU A 30 7.30 -6.93 50.82
C GLU A 30 8.24 -6.46 49.69
N ILE A 31 8.01 -5.27 49.13
CA ILE A 31 8.92 -4.66 48.15
C ILE A 31 10.28 -4.36 48.79
N ALA A 32 10.32 -3.83 50.01
CA ALA A 32 11.57 -3.57 50.73
C ALA A 32 12.33 -4.87 51.06
N ALA A 33 11.61 -5.95 51.40
CA ALA A 33 12.20 -7.27 51.64
C ALA A 33 12.69 -7.95 50.35
N ARG A 34 12.00 -7.73 49.22
CA ARG A 34 12.39 -8.25 47.89
C ARG A 34 13.45 -7.40 47.18
N ALA A 35 13.63 -6.14 47.58
CA ALA A 35 14.66 -5.26 47.05
C ALA A 35 16.08 -5.66 47.49
N ASP A 36 16.18 -6.54 48.50
CA ASP A 36 17.45 -7.06 48.98
C ASP A 36 17.95 -8.17 48.04
N VAL A 37 18.76 -7.75 47.06
CA VAL A 37 19.54 -8.55 46.11
C VAL A 37 18.70 -9.54 45.28
N PRO A 38 18.49 -9.28 43.97
CA PRO A 38 17.79 -10.22 43.10
C PRO A 38 18.43 -11.61 43.20
N THR A 39 17.59 -12.61 43.48
CA THR A 39 18.06 -13.98 43.64
C THR A 39 18.68 -14.47 42.33
N ARG A 40 19.65 -15.40 42.40
CA ARG A 40 20.26 -15.98 41.18
C ARG A 40 19.21 -16.55 40.21
N SER A 41 18.08 -17.03 40.72
CA SER A 41 16.94 -17.50 39.93
C SER A 41 16.23 -16.39 39.18
N GLU A 42 16.01 -15.23 39.81
CA GLU A 42 15.36 -14.08 39.18
C GLU A 42 16.24 -13.50 38.07
N LEU A 43 17.55 -13.37 38.32
CA LEU A 43 18.51 -12.95 37.29
C LEU A 43 18.49 -13.90 36.08
N ALA A 44 18.47 -15.21 36.32
CA ALA A 44 18.37 -16.21 35.25
C ALA A 44 17.04 -16.13 34.47
N GLN A 45 15.95 -15.78 35.16
CA GLN A 45 14.63 -15.62 34.57
C GLN A 45 14.55 -14.34 33.72
N THR A 46 15.05 -13.20 34.20
CA THR A 46 15.15 -11.96 33.44
C THR A 46 15.96 -12.15 32.16
N ASP A 47 17.08 -12.88 32.26
CA ASP A 47 17.92 -13.24 31.13
C ASP A 47 17.19 -14.12 30.09
N GLN A 48 16.35 -15.05 30.54
CA GLN A 48 15.53 -15.86 29.64
C GLN A 48 14.48 -15.01 28.92
N ILE A 49 13.80 -14.11 29.62
CA ILE A 49 12.79 -13.21 29.03
C ILE A 49 13.46 -12.28 28.00
N ALA A 50 14.63 -11.74 28.33
CA ALA A 50 15.39 -10.90 27.41
C ALA A 50 15.81 -11.66 26.14
N ARG A 51 16.21 -12.94 26.27
CA ARG A 51 16.54 -13.80 25.12
C ARG A 51 15.32 -14.15 24.28
N ASP A 52 14.19 -14.47 24.89
CA ASP A 52 12.93 -14.75 24.18
C ASP A 52 12.43 -13.50 23.42
N MET A 53 12.43 -12.33 24.08
CA MET A 53 12.08 -11.05 23.46
C MET A 53 13.02 -10.70 22.31
N ARG A 54 14.34 -10.92 22.47
CA ARG A 54 15.32 -10.73 21.39
C ARG A 54 15.08 -11.70 20.24
N GLY A 55 14.76 -12.96 20.53
CA GLY A 55 14.43 -13.97 19.51
C GLY A 55 13.19 -13.59 18.71
N LYS A 56 12.13 -13.15 19.39
CA LYS A 56 10.89 -12.66 18.77
C LYS A 56 11.11 -11.39 17.96
N ALA A 57 11.82 -10.40 18.51
CA ALA A 57 12.12 -9.16 17.80
C ALA A 57 12.99 -9.39 16.56
N VAL A 58 13.99 -10.27 16.64
CA VAL A 58 14.83 -10.63 15.48
C VAL A 58 14.02 -11.40 14.43
N GLY A 59 13.13 -12.29 14.85
CA GLY A 59 12.20 -13.00 13.96
C GLY A 59 11.24 -12.05 13.24
N GLU A 60 10.63 -11.13 13.98
CA GLU A 60 9.70 -10.12 13.46
C GLU A 60 10.38 -9.16 12.48
N ILE A 61 11.61 -8.71 12.77
CA ILE A 61 12.40 -7.87 11.86
C ILE A 61 12.76 -8.64 10.59
N ALA A 62 13.07 -9.94 10.69
CA ALA A 62 13.39 -10.78 9.54
C ALA A 62 12.17 -11.03 8.63
N ASP A 63 10.99 -11.27 9.20
CA ASP A 63 9.75 -11.43 8.44
C ASP A 63 9.29 -10.11 7.83
N THR A 64 9.31 -9.02 8.61
CA THR A 64 8.99 -7.67 8.13
C THR A 64 9.89 -7.29 6.96
N SER A 65 11.19 -7.60 7.03
CA SER A 65 12.12 -7.28 5.94
C SER A 65 11.82 -8.09 4.68
N ARG A 66 11.51 -9.39 4.79
CA ARG A 66 11.17 -10.25 3.64
C ARG A 66 9.83 -9.86 2.99
N GLU A 67 8.87 -9.44 3.79
CA GLU A 67 7.55 -9.01 3.33
C GLU A 67 7.64 -7.63 2.65
N VAL A 68 8.40 -6.70 3.24
CA VAL A 68 8.66 -5.37 2.67
C VAL A 68 9.48 -5.45 1.38
N GLU A 69 10.47 -6.35 1.27
CA GLU A 69 11.28 -6.49 0.04
C GLU A 69 10.46 -7.02 -1.15
N ARG A 70 9.57 -7.99 -0.91
CA ARG A 70 8.71 -8.57 -1.96
C ARG A 70 7.56 -7.64 -2.33
N GLY A 71 6.91 -7.02 -1.33
CA GLY A 71 5.87 -6.01 -1.57
C GLY A 71 6.39 -4.80 -2.34
N ARG A 72 7.60 -4.32 -2.01
CA ARG A 72 8.23 -3.15 -2.67
C ARG A 72 8.68 -3.46 -4.10
N THR A 73 9.09 -4.69 -4.40
CA THR A 73 9.47 -5.09 -5.77
C THR A 73 8.25 -5.24 -6.68
N MET A 74 7.17 -5.88 -6.21
CA MET A 74 5.94 -6.00 -7.01
C MET A 74 5.23 -4.65 -7.20
N ALA A 75 5.22 -3.79 -6.18
CA ALA A 75 4.70 -2.44 -6.29
C ALA A 75 5.46 -1.61 -7.36
N ARG A 76 6.79 -1.76 -7.42
CA ARG A 76 7.62 -1.08 -8.43
C ARG A 76 7.33 -1.57 -9.84
N ILE A 77 7.09 -2.87 -10.03
CA ILE A 77 6.72 -3.43 -11.35
C ILE A 77 5.39 -2.85 -11.81
N SER A 78 4.37 -2.82 -10.94
CA SER A 78 3.08 -2.20 -11.27
C SER A 78 3.25 -0.75 -11.69
N GLN A 79 4.04 0.01 -10.95
CA GLN A 79 4.27 1.43 -11.22
C GLN A 79 4.98 1.66 -12.57
N ILE A 80 5.95 0.81 -12.93
CA ILE A 80 6.63 0.88 -14.24
C ILE A 80 5.64 0.56 -15.37
N VAL A 81 4.82 -0.47 -15.20
CA VAL A 81 3.81 -0.86 -16.20
C VAL A 81 2.78 0.24 -16.37
N ASP A 82 2.25 0.79 -15.28
CA ASP A 82 1.30 1.91 -15.32
C ASP A 82 1.91 3.12 -16.04
N TYR A 83 3.16 3.48 -15.72
CA TYR A 83 3.85 4.57 -16.40
C TYR A 83 4.01 4.32 -17.91
N ALA A 84 4.33 3.09 -18.32
CA ALA A 84 4.41 2.72 -19.72
C ALA A 84 3.06 2.89 -20.44
N PHE A 85 1.95 2.52 -19.79
CA PHE A 85 0.60 2.76 -20.32
C PHE A 85 0.27 4.24 -20.44
N TYR A 86 0.57 5.05 -19.41
CA TYR A 86 0.39 6.50 -19.47
C TYR A 86 1.19 7.14 -20.61
N LEU A 87 2.41 6.65 -20.84
CA LEU A 87 3.23 7.10 -21.97
C LEU A 87 2.55 6.76 -23.30
N ILE A 88 2.07 5.52 -23.49
CA ILE A 88 1.33 5.12 -24.69
C ILE A 88 0.10 6.00 -24.90
N TYR A 89 -0.69 6.26 -23.86
CA TYR A 89 -1.85 7.15 -23.95
C TYR A 89 -1.47 8.57 -24.35
N ALA A 90 -0.40 9.13 -23.79
CA ALA A 90 0.07 10.45 -24.16
C ALA A 90 0.44 10.51 -25.65
N LEU A 91 1.14 9.48 -26.17
CA LEU A 91 1.49 9.41 -27.59
C LEU A 91 0.26 9.34 -28.49
N PHE A 92 -0.73 8.50 -28.16
CA PHE A 92 -1.98 8.41 -28.92
C PHE A 92 -2.83 9.68 -28.82
N ALA A 93 -2.89 10.32 -27.64
CA ALA A 93 -3.59 11.58 -27.44
C ALA A 93 -2.95 12.73 -28.23
N ILE A 94 -1.62 12.83 -28.22
CA ILE A 94 -0.87 13.78 -29.05
C ILE A 94 -1.22 13.51 -30.51
N ARG A 95 -1.10 12.28 -31.00
CA ARG A 95 -1.48 11.92 -32.38
C ARG A 95 -2.91 12.32 -32.72
N LEU A 96 -3.86 12.10 -31.82
CA LEU A 96 -5.26 12.50 -31.96
C LEU A 96 -5.38 14.01 -32.14
N VAL A 97 -4.74 14.80 -31.27
CA VAL A 97 -4.75 16.26 -31.34
C VAL A 97 -4.14 16.76 -32.66
N LEU A 98 -3.00 16.21 -33.09
CA LEU A 98 -2.40 16.60 -34.38
C LEU A 98 -3.30 16.25 -35.57
N ALA A 99 -4.01 15.12 -35.51
CA ALA A 99 -5.00 14.75 -36.52
C ALA A 99 -6.21 15.71 -36.53
N LEU A 100 -6.69 16.14 -35.36
CA LEU A 100 -7.79 17.09 -35.22
C LEU A 100 -7.43 18.48 -35.75
N VAL A 101 -6.20 18.92 -35.55
CA VAL A 101 -5.69 20.23 -36.01
C VAL A 101 -5.35 20.20 -37.52
N ALA A 102 -5.59 19.08 -38.21
CA ALA A 102 -5.23 18.88 -39.62
C ALA A 102 -3.75 19.23 -39.87
N ALA A 103 -2.88 18.83 -38.94
CA ALA A 103 -1.47 19.14 -39.02
C ALA A 103 -0.87 18.57 -40.32
N ARG A 104 -0.16 19.41 -41.09
CA ARG A 104 0.49 18.99 -42.33
C ARG A 104 1.44 17.82 -42.05
N SER A 105 1.25 16.73 -42.79
CA SER A 105 2.09 15.52 -42.72
C SER A 105 3.58 15.77 -43.01
N ASN A 106 3.91 16.91 -43.62
CA ASN A 106 5.29 17.35 -43.85
C ASN A 106 6.00 17.94 -42.61
N ASN A 107 5.32 18.03 -41.46
CA ASN A 107 5.97 18.47 -40.23
C ASN A 107 6.78 17.32 -39.60
N GLY A 108 8.06 17.56 -39.30
CA GLY A 108 8.95 16.57 -38.70
C GLY A 108 8.44 16.00 -37.36
N PHE A 109 7.72 16.81 -36.56
CA PHE A 109 7.11 16.36 -35.32
C PHE A 109 5.95 15.38 -35.55
N VAL A 110 5.11 15.65 -36.57
CA VAL A 110 4.03 14.73 -36.99
C VAL A 110 4.62 13.40 -37.45
N GLN A 111 5.69 13.43 -38.24
CA GLN A 111 6.37 12.22 -38.74
C GLN A 111 6.98 11.40 -37.60
N PHE A 112 7.63 12.06 -36.63
CA PHE A 112 8.17 11.39 -35.45
C PHE A 112 7.09 10.66 -34.65
N ILE A 113 6.02 11.37 -34.26
CA ILE A 113 4.91 10.76 -33.51
C ILE A 113 4.30 9.61 -34.30
N ASN A 114 4.07 9.81 -35.61
CA ASN A 114 3.51 8.77 -36.47
C ASN A 114 4.42 7.55 -36.58
N ALA A 115 5.74 7.72 -36.63
CA ALA A 115 6.70 6.62 -36.69
C ALA A 115 6.71 5.79 -35.40
N VAL A 116 6.70 6.45 -34.24
CA VAL A 116 6.72 5.77 -32.92
C VAL A 116 5.39 5.05 -32.65
N THR A 117 4.26 5.67 -33.01
CA THR A 117 2.93 5.06 -32.80
C THR A 117 2.52 4.09 -33.90
N ASN A 118 3.18 4.08 -35.06
CA ASN A 118 2.85 3.18 -36.17
C ASN A 118 2.85 1.69 -35.80
N PRO A 119 3.88 1.12 -35.14
CA PRO A 119 3.88 -0.30 -34.79
C PRO A 119 2.78 -0.67 -33.78
N LEU A 120 2.46 0.24 -32.85
CA LEU A 120 1.37 0.08 -31.89
C LEU A 120 -0.01 0.18 -32.55
N TYR A 121 -0.11 0.99 -33.60
CA TYR A 121 -1.34 1.24 -34.35
C TYR A 121 -1.58 0.24 -35.51
N ALA A 122 -0.52 -0.41 -36.01
CA ALA A 122 -0.54 -1.34 -37.13
C ALA A 122 -1.65 -2.42 -37.05
N PRO A 123 -1.88 -3.12 -35.92
CA PRO A 123 -2.92 -4.16 -35.85
C PRO A 123 -4.35 -3.60 -35.93
N PHE A 124 -4.56 -2.33 -35.60
CA PHE A 124 -5.87 -1.67 -35.71
C PHE A 124 -6.10 -1.06 -37.09
N ARG A 125 -5.04 -0.98 -37.91
CA ARG A 125 -5.05 -0.40 -39.25
C ARG A 125 -5.74 -1.36 -40.23
N GLY A 126 -7.06 -1.19 -40.40
CA GLY A 126 -7.89 -2.00 -41.30
C GLY A 126 -9.11 -2.65 -40.65
N ILE A 127 -9.28 -2.53 -39.32
CA ILE A 127 -10.49 -3.02 -38.61
C ILE A 127 -11.71 -2.15 -38.94
N THR A 128 -11.50 -0.87 -39.24
CA THR A 128 -12.55 0.04 -39.72
C THR A 128 -12.34 0.38 -41.19
N ASN A 129 -13.41 0.30 -41.98
CA ASN A 129 -13.47 0.84 -43.35
C ASN A 129 -13.38 2.38 -43.31
N SER A 130 -12.21 2.92 -42.97
CA SER A 130 -11.91 4.33 -43.17
C SER A 130 -11.16 4.45 -44.49
N PRO A 131 -11.77 5.01 -45.55
CA PRO A 131 -11.03 5.31 -46.76
C PRO A 131 -9.89 6.25 -46.37
N ALA A 132 -8.66 5.76 -46.51
CA ALA A 132 -7.46 6.59 -46.44
C ALA A 132 -7.48 7.48 -47.68
N THR A 133 -8.18 8.62 -47.60
CA THR A 133 -8.10 9.63 -48.64
C THR A 133 -6.68 10.19 -48.65
N ALA A 134 -6.16 10.37 -49.85
CA ALA A 134 -4.80 10.82 -50.15
C ALA A 134 -4.42 12.20 -49.56
N GLU A 135 -5.34 12.87 -48.85
CA GLU A 135 -5.21 14.21 -48.28
C GLU A 135 -5.04 14.26 -46.76
N GLY A 136 -4.81 13.12 -46.09
CA GLY A 136 -4.38 13.10 -44.68
C GLY A 136 -5.50 13.28 -43.64
N TYR A 137 -6.76 13.40 -44.05
CA TYR A 137 -7.91 13.30 -43.15
C TYR A 137 -8.24 11.83 -42.86
N THR A 138 -7.41 11.19 -42.04
CA THR A 138 -7.80 9.93 -41.39
C THR A 138 -8.75 10.28 -40.27
N LEU A 139 -10.05 10.01 -40.45
CA LEU A 139 -11.08 10.19 -39.41
C LEU A 139 -10.55 9.71 -38.06
N ALA A 140 -10.80 10.46 -36.98
CA ALA A 140 -10.34 10.17 -35.62
C ALA A 140 -10.78 8.81 -35.05
N LEU A 141 -11.68 8.09 -35.72
CA LEU A 141 -12.26 6.80 -35.33
C LEU A 141 -11.22 5.72 -34.98
N PRO A 142 -10.22 5.41 -35.83
CA PRO A 142 -9.23 4.37 -35.52
C PRO A 142 -8.32 4.76 -34.35
N ILE A 143 -8.07 6.05 -34.14
CA ILE A 143 -7.27 6.56 -33.01
C ILE A 143 -8.06 6.40 -31.71
N ILE A 144 -9.36 6.70 -31.73
CA ILE A 144 -10.27 6.47 -30.60
C ILE A 144 -10.35 4.98 -30.26
N ILE A 145 -10.47 4.11 -31.26
CA ILE A 145 -10.49 2.64 -31.06
C ILE A 145 -9.17 2.16 -30.45
N ALA A 146 -8.03 2.67 -30.92
CA ALA A 146 -6.74 2.36 -30.31
C ALA A 146 -6.71 2.80 -28.83
N LEU A 147 -7.21 3.99 -28.52
CA LEU A 147 -7.28 4.49 -27.14
C LEU A 147 -8.14 3.59 -26.24
N ILE A 148 -9.30 3.16 -26.72
CA ILE A 148 -10.20 2.23 -26.01
C ILE A 148 -9.54 0.86 -25.83
N ALA A 149 -8.89 0.33 -26.88
CA ALA A 149 -8.21 -0.97 -26.80
C ALA A 149 -7.08 -0.96 -25.78
N TYR A 150 -6.26 0.11 -25.75
CA TYR A 150 -5.22 0.28 -24.75
C TYR A 150 -5.80 0.50 -23.34
N ALA A 151 -6.93 1.20 -23.19
CA ALA A 151 -7.65 1.33 -21.92
C ALA A 151 -8.07 -0.03 -21.35
N LEU A 152 -8.61 -0.91 -22.20
CA LEU A 152 -8.96 -2.27 -21.82
C LEU A 152 -7.71 -3.11 -21.50
N LEU A 153 -6.63 -2.96 -22.27
CA LEU A 153 -5.36 -3.65 -22.03
C LEU A 153 -4.77 -3.24 -20.67
N HIS A 154 -4.78 -1.95 -20.34
CA HIS A 154 -4.29 -1.45 -19.06
C HIS A 154 -5.10 -1.97 -17.89
N LEU A 155 -6.44 -2.00 -18.02
CA LEU A 155 -7.30 -2.59 -16.99
C LEU A 155 -7.02 -4.09 -16.80
N ALA A 156 -6.85 -4.83 -17.90
CA ALA A 156 -6.54 -6.26 -17.86
C ALA A 156 -5.19 -6.52 -17.19
N ILE A 157 -4.15 -5.75 -17.54
CA ILE A 157 -2.81 -5.92 -16.96
C ILE A 157 -2.79 -5.48 -15.49
N ASN A 158 -3.41 -4.34 -15.14
CA ASN A 158 -3.50 -3.91 -13.75
C ASN A 158 -4.31 -4.92 -12.90
N GLY A 159 -5.41 -5.44 -13.45
CA GLY A 159 -6.19 -6.51 -12.83
C GLY A 159 -5.37 -7.79 -12.61
N LEU A 160 -4.58 -8.19 -13.61
CA LEU A 160 -3.69 -9.36 -13.51
C LEU A 160 -2.58 -9.14 -12.49
N LEU A 161 -1.93 -7.98 -12.50
CA LEU A 161 -0.89 -7.61 -11.54
C LEU A 161 -1.45 -7.59 -10.11
N ARG A 162 -2.66 -7.04 -9.92
CA ARG A 162 -3.35 -7.04 -8.64
C ARG A 162 -3.68 -8.46 -8.17
N LEU A 163 -4.17 -9.32 -9.07
CA LEU A 163 -4.50 -10.71 -8.74
C LEU A 163 -3.26 -11.53 -8.35
N VAL A 164 -2.16 -11.36 -9.08
CA VAL A 164 -0.89 -12.03 -8.75
C VAL A 164 -0.28 -11.50 -7.44
N ALA A 165 -0.41 -10.19 -7.17
CA ALA A 165 0.04 -9.60 -5.92
C ALA A 165 -0.77 -10.11 -4.72
N GLN A 166 -2.11 -10.20 -4.83
CA GLN A 166 -2.98 -10.68 -3.75
C GLN A 166 -2.86 -12.19 -3.49
N ARG A 167 -2.58 -13.00 -4.52
CA ARG A 167 -2.40 -14.46 -4.33
C ARG A 167 -1.18 -14.83 -3.49
N LYS A 168 -0.22 -13.92 -3.29
CA LYS A 168 1.00 -14.19 -2.49
C LYS A 168 0.85 -13.84 -1.01
N THR A 169 -0.24 -13.19 -0.61
CA THR A 169 -0.54 -12.85 0.79
C THR A 169 -1.38 -13.92 1.53
N GLU A 170 -1.84 -14.95 0.83
CA GLU A 170 -2.42 -16.16 1.43
C GLU A 170 -1.44 -17.34 1.30
N ILE A 171 -0.34 -17.35 2.07
CA ILE A 171 0.40 -18.57 2.40
C ILE A 171 0.95 -18.44 3.82
#